data_AF-A0A951FIB3-F1
#
_entry.id   AF-A0A951FIB3-F1
#
_cell.length_a   1.000
_cell.length_b   1.000
_cell.length_c   1.000
_cell.angle_alpha   90.00
_cell.angle_beta   90.00
_cell.angle_gamma   90.00
#
_symmetry.space_group_name_H-M   'P 1'
#
loop_
_entity.id
_entity.type
_entity.pdbx_description
1 polymer ?
#
loop_
_entity_poly.entity_id
_entity_poly.type
_entity_poly.pdbx_seq_one_letter_code
_entity_poly.pdbx_strand_id
1 'polypeptide(L)' 'MLDLSIIIVAYQGEDLLQATLESLVRHTHGVSYELIVVDNSPSPGVQLH' A
#
# COMPACT_ATOMS: atom_id res chain seq x y z
N MET A 1 -20.74 -1.14 5.37
CA MET A 1 -19.94 -2.06 6.20
C MET A 1 -18.66 -2.26 5.44
N LEU A 2 -17.49 -2.17 6.08
CA LEU A 2 -16.21 -2.48 5.43
C LEU A 2 -16.07 -4.01 5.35
N ASP A 3 -15.76 -4.54 4.18
CA ASP A 3 -15.71 -5.98 3.92
C ASP A 3 -14.30 -6.55 4.09
N LEU A 4 -13.26 -5.72 3.87
CA LEU A 4 -11.86 -6.14 3.87
C LEU A 4 -10.92 -5.01 4.33
N SER A 5 -9.85 -5.37 5.04
CA SER A 5 -8.71 -4.48 5.30
C SER A 5 -7.48 -5.01 4.57
N ILE A 6 -6.84 -4.16 3.76
CA ILE A 6 -5.63 -4.49 3.00
C ILE A 6 -4.47 -3.69 3.58
N ILE A 7 -3.40 -4.38 3.98
CA ILE A 7 -2.16 -3.76 4.46
C ILE A 7 -1.06 -4.10 3.48
N ILE A 8 -0.44 -3.08 2.89
CA ILE A 8 0.70 -3.23 1.97
C ILE A 8 1.93 -2.61 2.62
N VAL A 9 2.96 -3.40 2.84
CA VAL A 9 4.28 -2.89 3.26
C VAL A 9 5.16 -2.77 2.03
N ALA A 10 5.67 -1.56 1.78
CA ALA A 10 6.51 -1.26 0.62
C ALA A 10 7.90 -0.77 1.07
N TYR A 11 8.94 -1.16 0.34
CA TYR A 11 10.31 -0.66 0.49
C TYR A 11 10.84 -0.32 -0.90
N GLN A 12 11.14 0.96 -1.17
CA GLN A 12 11.72 1.44 -2.43
C GLN A 12 11.12 0.77 -3.69
N GLY A 13 9.79 0.80 -3.81
CA GLY A 13 9.06 0.05 -4.84
C GLY A 13 7.88 0.82 -5.40
N GLU A 14 8.07 2.11 -5.72
CA GLU A 14 7.00 3.01 -6.17
C GLU A 14 6.25 2.46 -7.39
N ASP A 15 6.96 1.99 -8.42
CA ASP A 15 6.34 1.45 -9.64
C ASP A 15 5.49 0.21 -9.35
N LEU A 16 6.01 -0.70 -8.50
CA LEU A 16 5.31 -1.94 -8.16
C LEU A 16 4.12 -1.67 -7.23
N LEU A 17 4.28 -0.75 -6.28
CA LEU A 17 3.20 -0.30 -5.41
C LEU A 17 2.10 0.31 -6.28
N GLN A 18 2.43 1.23 -7.18
CA GLN A 18 1.48 1.85 -8.09
C GLN A 18 0.72 0.80 -8.92
N ALA A 19 1.43 -0.12 -9.57
CA ALA A 19 0.79 -1.18 -10.36
C ALA A 19 -0.14 -2.08 -9.51
N THR A 20 0.24 -2.33 -8.25
CA THR A 20 -0.57 -3.10 -7.29
C THR A 20 -1.84 -2.32 -6.92
N LEU A 21 -1.73 -1.03 -6.62
CA LEU A 21 -2.87 -0.17 -6.30
C LEU A 21 -3.83 -0.04 -7.47
N GLU A 22 -3.31 0.16 -8.68
CA GLU A 22 -4.10 0.20 -9.92
C GLU A 22 -4.79 -1.14 -10.19
N SER A 23 -4.14 -2.27 -9.87
CA SER A 23 -4.76 -3.58 -10.01
C SER A 23 -5.90 -3.77 -9.01
N LEU A 24 -5.74 -3.36 -7.75
CA LEU A 24 -6.81 -3.43 -6.75
C LEU A 24 -8.04 -2.66 -7.22
N VAL A 25 -7.87 -1.38 -7.56
CA VAL A 25 -8.97 -0.52 -8.04
C VAL A 25 -9.69 -1.12 -9.25
N ARG A 26 -8.96 -1.77 -10.17
CA ARG A 26 -9.52 -2.39 -11.38
C ARG A 26 -10.28 -3.69 -11.14
N HIS A 27 -9.98 -4.43 -10.07
CA HIS A 27 -10.49 -5.80 -9.92
C HIS A 27 -11.40 -6.00 -8.71
N THR A 28 -11.35 -5.11 -7.71
CA THR A 28 -12.16 -5.25 -6.47
C THR A 28 -13.44 -4.42 -6.50
N HIS A 29 -14.07 -4.30 -7.66
CA HIS A 29 -15.35 -3.60 -7.79
C HIS A 29 -16.44 -4.28 -6.93
N GLY A 30 -17.21 -3.46 -6.21
CA GLY A 30 -18.30 -3.96 -5.35
C GLY A 30 -17.84 -4.51 -3.99
N VAL A 31 -16.53 -4.54 -3.72
CA VAL A 31 -15.96 -4.82 -2.40
C VAL A 31 -15.59 -3.49 -1.75
N SER A 32 -16.07 -3.26 -0.54
CA SER A 32 -15.62 -2.12 0.24
C SER A 32 -14.39 -2.50 1.08
N TYR A 33 -13.33 -1.71 0.98
CA TYR A 33 -12.10 -1.99 1.72
C TYR A 33 -11.42 -0.72 2.22
N GLU A 34 -10.65 -0.90 3.30
CA GLU A 34 -9.67 0.06 3.77
C GLU A 34 -8.29 -0.40 3.28
N LEU A 35 -7.47 0.54 2.84
CA LEU A 35 -6.12 0.29 2.39
C LEU A 35 -5.14 1.11 3.23
N ILE A 36 -4.22 0.43 3.89
CA ILE A 36 -3.14 1.04 4.66
C ILE A 36 -1.82 0.68 3.99
N VAL A 37 -1.08 1.69 3.56
CA VAL A 37 0.26 1.53 3.01
C VAL A 37 1.28 1.90 4.10
N VAL A 38 2.16 0.97 4.42
CA VAL A 38 3.29 1.18 5.32
C VAL A 38 4.54 1.32 4.46
N ASP A 39 5.02 2.55 4.33
CA ASP A 39 6.32 2.81 3.72
C ASP A 39 7.43 2.52 4.73
N ASN A 40 8.19 1.46 4.48
CA ASN A 40 9.34 1.06 5.29
C ASN A 40 10.66 1.58 4.70
N SER A 41 10.60 2.52 3.75
CA SER A 41 11.79 3.14 3.19
C SER A 41 12.42 4.06 4.24
N PRO A 42 13.75 4.04 4.40
CA PRO A 42 14.42 4.93 5.33
C PRO A 42 14.14 6.37 4.90
N SER A 43 13.58 7.16 5.83
CA SER A 43 13.39 8.58 5.58
C SER A 43 14.77 9.25 5.52
N PRO A 44 15.07 10.08 4.51
CA PRO A 44 16.33 10.81 4.47
C PRO A 44 16.41 11.71 5.71
N GLY A 45 17.20 11.31 6.71
CA GLY A 45 17.33 11.98 8.00
C GLY A 45 17.17 11.08 9.23
N VAL A 46 16.62 9.87 9.10
CA VAL A 46 16.52 8.91 10.21
C VAL A 46 17.74 7.99 10.18
N GLN A 47 18.80 8.41 10.86
CA GLN A 47 19.89 7.53 11.27
C GLN A 47 19.48 6.88 12.60
N LEU A 48 19.20 5.58 12.58
CA LEU A 48 19.09 4.81 13.81
C LEU A 48 20.52 4.56 14.31
N HIS A 49 20.88 5.25 15.40
CA HIS A 49 22.08 4.96 16.19
C HIS A 49 21.84 3.75 17.10
#